data_AF-A0AAV5XSY7-F1
#
_entry.id   AF-A0AAV5XSY7-F1
#
_cell.length_a   1.000
_cell.length_b   1.000
_cell.length_c   1.000
_cell.angle_alpha   90.00
_cell.angle_beta   90.00
_cell.angle_gamma   90.00
#
_symmetry.space_group_name_H-M   'P 1'
#
loop_
_entity.id
_entity.type
_entity.pdbx_description
1 polymer ?
#
loop_
_entity_poly.entity_id
_entity_poly.type
_entity_poly.pdbx_seq_one_letter_code
_entity_poly.pdbx_strand_id
1 'polypeptide(L)'
;MSGNQAELARGLNVLMERFMRLSAQVADAGKGLLERRALPTEGLVEELVAIRADFEALRSKAVAAAASLSIRQASPGITGVRELAFLVKAIVEEEARQARRHTDEEAQQDTRRRADEEAKREAAEEAKRQAGEDARRKAEEEARRRGAEAEAKRKAQAQEEGRRRAQEEARRKAKEPVAPAAAPAPETAEDLGLETAQWWISASASWGNMRSRKVAFPDAVRDVLTKYPYVFSVPIQTSAELEDGLLAYGYAVLLEFVEQRAHGFVSEALNRLATRKGASLGQRLYDYLSESLQGQAYAEFIKAVMLVGLPKPGLWVNGGIEESEATTTVFQRPSGRIGDSAQKAERLAQEGQRSADHQFVADVAPLTARFFRFDGADLKEARDIHIQLADKGAPSDDAWIVLIQGREGAPKARRHERQGSTVATLIRDCAVWIGLFNPEAENERHYELTVSVKRRGPGPSAPEAR
;
A
#
# COMPACT_ATOMS: atom_id res chain seq x y z
N MET A 1 23.03 -20.21 -8.46
CA MET A 1 23.82 -20.36 -7.22
C MET A 1 25.26 -20.62 -7.61
N SER A 2 26.22 -19.90 -7.03
CA SER A 2 27.64 -20.11 -7.35
C SER A 2 28.02 -21.54 -6.92
N GLY A 3 28.81 -22.26 -7.73
CA GLY A 3 29.25 -23.63 -7.37
C GLY A 3 30.12 -23.66 -6.11
N ASN A 4 30.71 -22.52 -5.73
CA ASN A 4 31.73 -22.41 -4.71
C ASN A 4 31.16 -22.52 -3.28
N GLN A 5 30.03 -21.88 -2.98
CA GLN A 5 29.38 -21.99 -1.66
C GLN A 5 28.89 -23.41 -1.34
N ALA A 6 28.36 -24.12 -2.34
CA ALA A 6 27.86 -25.48 -2.18
C ALA A 6 29.00 -26.49 -1.98
N GLU A 7 30.18 -26.22 -2.55
CA GLU A 7 31.39 -27.00 -2.30
C GLU A 7 31.90 -26.79 -0.87
N LEU A 8 31.95 -25.54 -0.39
CA LEU A 8 32.37 -25.22 0.99
C LEU A 8 31.46 -25.84 2.05
N ALA A 9 30.14 -25.72 1.88
CA ALA A 9 29.17 -26.30 2.81
C ALA A 9 29.24 -27.84 2.84
N ARG A 10 29.39 -28.49 1.68
CA ARG A 10 29.56 -29.94 1.60
C ARG A 10 30.89 -30.39 2.23
N GLY A 11 31.98 -29.69 1.93
CA GLY A 11 33.30 -29.97 2.50
C GLY A 11 33.30 -29.87 4.03
N LEU A 12 32.60 -28.87 4.59
CA LEU A 12 32.46 -28.71 6.04
C LEU A 12 31.69 -29.87 6.69
N ASN A 13 30.58 -30.31 6.09
CA ASN A 13 29.80 -31.44 6.61
C ASN A 13 30.61 -32.74 6.62
N VAL A 14 31.32 -33.03 5.51
CA VAL A 14 32.21 -34.20 5.43
C VAL A 14 33.30 -34.15 6.49
N LEU A 15 33.89 -32.98 6.72
CA LEU A 15 34.91 -32.79 7.75
C LEU A 15 34.35 -32.99 9.17
N MET A 16 33.16 -32.48 9.46
CA MET A 16 32.49 -32.66 10.75
C MET A 16 32.18 -34.13 11.03
N GLU A 17 31.67 -34.87 10.05
CA GLU A 17 31.40 -36.32 10.19
C GLU A 17 32.67 -37.14 10.43
N ARG A 18 33.77 -36.79 9.76
CA ARG A 18 35.07 -37.45 9.98
C ARG A 18 35.65 -37.09 11.34
N PHE A 19 35.53 -35.85 11.78
CA PHE A 19 35.96 -35.42 13.11
C PHE A 19 35.19 -36.15 14.23
N MET A 20 33.87 -36.34 14.07
CA MET A 20 33.05 -37.09 15.03
C MET A 20 33.48 -38.56 15.13
N ARG A 21 33.71 -39.23 14.00
CA ARG A 21 34.22 -40.60 13.97
C ARG A 21 35.60 -40.72 14.62
N LEU A 22 36.50 -39.80 14.28
CA LEU A 22 37.84 -39.74 14.85
C LEU A 22 37.81 -39.52 16.36
N SER A 23 36.93 -38.64 16.86
CA SER A 23 36.82 -38.39 18.30
C SER A 23 36.44 -39.65 19.09
N ALA A 24 35.58 -40.50 18.52
CA ALA A 24 35.21 -41.78 19.11
C ALA A 24 36.38 -42.78 19.11
N GLN A 25 37.12 -42.87 18.00
CA GLN A 25 38.31 -43.72 17.90
C GLN A 25 39.44 -43.27 18.84
N VAL A 26 39.66 -41.96 18.98
CA VAL A 26 40.64 -41.39 19.92
C VAL A 26 40.23 -41.67 21.38
N ALA A 27 38.94 -41.56 21.71
CA ALA A 27 38.44 -41.89 23.03
C ALA A 27 38.62 -43.37 23.37
N ASP A 28 38.33 -44.27 22.42
CA ASP A 28 38.53 -45.71 22.58
C ASP A 28 40.01 -46.08 22.72
N ALA A 29 40.88 -45.51 21.87
CA ALA A 29 42.32 -45.67 21.97
C ALA A 29 42.88 -45.15 23.30
N GLY A 30 42.38 -44.01 23.80
CA GLY A 30 42.75 -43.45 25.09
C GLY A 30 42.36 -44.36 26.26
N LYS A 31 41.17 -44.97 26.20
CA LYS A 31 40.72 -45.98 27.18
C LYS A 31 41.60 -47.22 27.13
N GLY A 32 41.92 -47.71 25.94
CA GLY A 32 42.85 -48.83 25.73
C GLY A 32 44.25 -48.57 26.30
N LEU A 33 44.75 -47.34 26.17
CA LEU A 33 46.03 -46.94 26.73
C LEU A 33 46.02 -46.90 28.26
N LEU A 34 44.95 -46.39 28.88
CA LEU A 34 44.82 -46.30 30.34
C LEU A 34 44.59 -47.66 31.00
N GLU A 35 43.70 -48.47 30.45
CA GLU A 35 43.29 -49.75 31.06
C GLU A 35 44.22 -50.90 30.70
N ARG A 36 44.76 -50.91 29.48
CA ARG A 36 45.49 -52.06 28.92
C ARG A 36 46.93 -51.73 28.54
N ARG A 37 47.37 -50.47 28.71
CA ARG A 37 48.68 -49.96 28.24
C ARG A 37 48.95 -50.26 26.76
N ALA A 38 47.89 -50.34 25.95
CA ALA A 38 47.99 -50.54 24.51
C ALA A 38 48.22 -49.22 23.79
N LEU A 39 49.19 -49.18 22.87
CA LEU A 39 49.48 -47.99 22.07
C LEU A 39 48.37 -47.76 21.01
N PRO A 40 48.08 -46.50 20.64
CA PRO A 40 47.22 -46.19 19.51
C PRO A 40 47.74 -46.83 18.22
N THR A 41 46.83 -47.20 17.31
CA THR A 41 47.20 -47.79 16.02
C THR A 41 47.84 -46.73 15.10
N GLU A 42 48.78 -47.15 14.24
CA GLU A 42 49.38 -46.25 13.23
C GLU A 42 48.31 -45.62 12.33
N GLY A 43 47.26 -46.38 11.98
CA GLY A 43 46.13 -45.87 11.20
C GLY A 43 45.38 -44.71 11.87
N LEU A 44 45.31 -44.64 13.20
CA LEU A 44 44.69 -43.51 13.90
C LEU A 44 45.55 -42.24 13.80
N VAL A 45 46.87 -42.39 13.82
CA VAL A 45 47.82 -41.27 13.66
C VAL A 45 47.77 -40.73 12.23
N GLU A 46 47.72 -41.62 11.23
CA GLU A 46 47.54 -41.23 9.82
C GLU A 46 46.19 -40.52 9.59
N GLU A 47 45.11 -41.00 10.20
CA GLU A 47 43.77 -40.39 10.09
C GLU A 47 43.73 -38.99 10.73
N LEU A 48 44.42 -38.78 11.86
CA LEU A 48 44.60 -37.46 12.48
C LEU A 48 45.34 -36.48 11.55
N VAL A 49 46.40 -36.92 10.88
CA VAL A 49 47.16 -36.10 9.93
C VAL A 49 46.30 -35.75 8.71
N ALA A 50 45.55 -36.73 8.18
CA ALA A 50 44.67 -36.51 7.04
C ALA A 50 43.55 -35.51 7.35
N ILE A 51 42.85 -35.67 8.48
CA ILE A 51 41.76 -34.76 8.89
C ILE A 51 42.29 -33.34 9.13
N ARG A 52 43.50 -33.21 9.69
CA ARG A 52 44.15 -31.90 9.82
C ARG A 52 44.43 -31.25 8.47
N ALA A 53 44.96 -32.01 7.51
CA ALA A 53 45.22 -31.50 6.16
C ALA A 53 43.92 -31.05 5.46
N ASP A 54 42.84 -31.83 5.60
CA ASP A 54 41.52 -31.48 5.05
C ASP A 54 40.94 -30.21 5.68
N PHE A 55 41.09 -30.04 7.00
CA PHE A 55 40.70 -28.81 7.69
C PHE A 55 41.49 -27.60 7.19
N GLU A 56 42.82 -27.71 7.06
CA GLU A 56 43.67 -26.62 6.58
C GLU A 56 43.33 -26.22 5.13
N ALA A 57 43.06 -27.20 4.27
CA ALA A 57 42.64 -26.97 2.89
C ALA A 57 41.27 -26.28 2.80
N LEU A 58 40.27 -26.76 3.56
CA LEU A 58 38.94 -26.16 3.59
C LEU A 58 38.98 -24.74 4.18
N ARG A 59 39.78 -24.53 5.22
CA ARG A 59 40.02 -23.20 5.80
C ARG A 59 40.60 -22.23 4.78
N SER A 60 41.61 -22.65 4.01
CA SER A 60 42.21 -21.81 2.96
C SER A 60 41.18 -21.39 1.90
N LYS A 61 40.37 -22.35 1.41
CA LYS A 61 39.29 -22.08 0.46
C LYS A 61 38.25 -21.10 1.02
N ALA A 62 37.82 -21.30 2.27
CA ALA A 62 36.86 -20.42 2.93
C ALA A 62 37.42 -19.00 3.11
N VAL A 63 38.68 -18.85 3.50
CA VAL A 63 39.32 -17.53 3.66
C VAL A 63 39.40 -16.79 2.31
N ALA A 64 39.77 -17.48 1.23
CA ALA A 64 39.81 -16.89 -0.11
C ALA A 64 38.41 -16.45 -0.58
N ALA A 65 37.39 -17.26 -0.36
CA ALA A 65 36.00 -16.91 -0.68
C ALA A 65 35.51 -15.71 0.14
N ALA A 66 35.78 -15.68 1.45
CA ALA A 66 35.42 -14.55 2.30
C ALA A 66 36.10 -13.24 1.87
N ALA A 67 37.38 -13.29 1.46
CA ALA A 67 38.09 -12.14 0.93
C ALA A 67 37.46 -11.62 -0.37
N SER A 68 37.05 -12.52 -1.27
CA SER A 68 36.37 -12.14 -2.53
C SER A 68 35.02 -11.45 -2.28
N LEU A 69 34.37 -11.76 -1.16
CA LEU A 69 33.08 -11.19 -0.74
C LEU A 69 33.23 -9.99 0.22
N SER A 70 34.46 -9.52 0.48
CA SER A 70 34.75 -8.43 1.41
C SER A 70 34.22 -8.66 2.84
N ILE A 71 34.11 -9.92 3.27
CA ILE A 71 33.63 -10.28 4.61
C ILE A 71 34.75 -10.02 5.62
N ARG A 72 34.53 -9.09 6.55
CA ARG A 72 35.47 -8.81 7.65
C ARG A 72 35.57 -10.01 8.60
N GLN A 73 36.77 -10.58 8.71
CA GLN A 73 37.04 -11.65 9.67
C GLN A 73 37.43 -11.07 11.03
N ALA A 74 36.88 -11.62 12.12
CA ALA A 74 37.27 -11.27 13.48
C ALA A 74 38.57 -12.01 13.87
N SER A 75 39.53 -11.29 14.46
CA SER A 75 40.75 -11.88 15.04
C SER A 75 40.43 -12.40 16.45
N PRO A 76 40.83 -13.64 16.83
CA PRO A 76 42.06 -14.30 16.40
C PRO A 76 41.84 -15.58 15.57
N GLY A 77 41.85 -15.47 14.23
CA GLY A 77 42.02 -16.58 13.30
C GLY A 77 40.96 -17.70 13.34
N ILE A 78 41.04 -18.63 12.38
CA ILE A 78 40.19 -19.82 12.33
C ILE A 78 41.02 -21.00 12.83
N THR A 79 40.85 -21.30 14.11
CA THR A 79 41.61 -22.33 14.84
C THR A 79 40.87 -23.65 14.95
N GLY A 80 39.54 -23.65 14.84
CA GLY A 80 38.71 -24.84 14.92
C GLY A 80 37.61 -24.92 13.87
N VAL A 81 36.95 -26.08 13.83
CA VAL A 81 35.84 -26.39 12.91
C VAL A 81 34.63 -25.49 13.16
N ARG A 82 34.44 -25.03 14.40
CA ARG A 82 33.34 -24.13 14.77
C ARG A 82 33.51 -22.74 14.15
N GLU A 83 34.71 -22.17 14.25
CA GLU A 83 35.06 -20.89 13.64
C GLU A 83 34.96 -20.97 12.11
N LEU A 84 35.39 -22.10 11.53
CA LEU A 84 35.26 -22.37 10.11
C LEU A 84 33.78 -22.46 9.68
N ALA A 85 32.93 -23.09 10.49
CA ALA A 85 31.50 -23.18 10.24
C ALA A 85 30.81 -21.82 10.23
N PHE A 86 31.19 -20.93 11.16
CA PHE A 86 30.69 -19.55 11.16
C PHE A 86 31.11 -18.78 9.90
N LEU A 87 32.36 -18.93 9.46
CA LEU A 87 32.82 -18.27 8.24
C LEU A 87 32.09 -18.81 7.00
N VAL A 88 31.96 -20.12 6.85
CA VAL A 88 31.24 -20.74 5.73
C VAL A 88 29.78 -20.28 5.70
N LYS A 89 29.12 -20.19 6.86
CA LYS A 89 27.77 -19.63 6.96
C LYS A 89 27.71 -18.17 6.49
N ALA A 90 28.64 -17.33 6.93
CA ALA A 90 28.70 -15.93 6.52
C ALA A 90 28.92 -15.77 4.99
N ILE A 91 29.75 -16.63 4.40
CA ILE A 91 29.99 -16.67 2.95
C ILE A 91 28.69 -17.01 2.20
N VAL A 92 28.00 -18.07 2.61
CA VAL A 92 26.72 -18.50 2.00
C VAL A 92 25.68 -17.38 2.07
N GLU A 93 25.56 -16.73 3.23
CA GLU A 93 24.63 -15.62 3.41
C GLU A 93 24.97 -14.41 2.55
N GLU A 94 26.25 -14.04 2.44
CA GLU A 94 26.66 -12.88 1.66
C GLU A 94 26.52 -13.10 0.16
N GLU A 95 26.82 -14.30 -0.34
CA GLU A 95 26.53 -14.63 -1.75
C GLU A 95 25.03 -14.60 -2.04
N ALA A 96 24.19 -15.06 -1.10
CA ALA A 96 22.75 -14.97 -1.25
C ALA A 96 22.24 -13.52 -1.24
N ARG A 97 22.88 -12.63 -0.47
CA ARG A 97 22.57 -11.19 -0.49
C ARG A 97 22.99 -10.54 -1.80
N GLN A 98 24.18 -10.86 -2.33
CA GLN A 98 24.63 -10.33 -3.62
C GLN A 98 23.75 -10.79 -4.78
N ALA A 99 23.33 -12.06 -4.79
CA ALA A 99 22.40 -12.57 -5.80
C ALA A 99 21.06 -11.82 -5.80
N ARG A 100 20.53 -11.50 -4.61
CA ARG A 100 19.30 -10.69 -4.47
C ARG A 100 19.49 -9.26 -4.96
N ARG A 101 20.61 -8.63 -4.62
CA ARG A 101 20.92 -7.27 -5.10
C ARG A 101 21.01 -7.21 -6.62
N HIS A 102 21.67 -8.18 -7.25
CA HIS A 102 21.75 -8.24 -8.72
C HIS A 102 20.37 -8.39 -9.35
N THR A 103 19.51 -9.28 -8.82
CA THR A 103 18.15 -9.44 -9.34
C THR A 103 17.28 -8.20 -9.12
N ASP A 104 17.45 -7.51 -7.99
CA ASP A 104 16.71 -6.29 -7.68
C ASP A 104 17.18 -5.11 -8.56
N GLU A 105 18.49 -5.02 -8.82
CA GLU A 105 19.08 -4.02 -9.73
C GLU A 105 18.63 -4.23 -11.18
N GLU A 106 18.59 -5.48 -11.65
CA GLU A 106 18.05 -5.82 -12.98
C GLU A 106 16.55 -5.46 -13.07
N ALA A 107 15.75 -5.81 -12.06
CA ALA A 107 14.33 -5.48 -12.03
C ALA A 107 14.08 -3.96 -11.98
N GLN A 108 14.89 -3.21 -11.23
CA GLN A 108 14.81 -1.75 -11.20
C GLN A 108 15.23 -1.11 -12.53
N GLN A 109 16.26 -1.66 -13.20
CA GLN A 109 16.70 -1.16 -14.50
C GLN A 109 15.63 -1.38 -15.56
N ASP A 110 14.98 -2.55 -15.58
CA ASP A 110 13.88 -2.83 -16.50
C ASP A 110 12.65 -1.95 -16.22
N THR A 111 12.34 -1.71 -14.95
CA THR A 111 11.24 -0.80 -14.57
C THR A 111 11.53 0.64 -15.03
N ARG A 112 12.77 1.12 -14.85
CA ARG A 112 13.19 2.44 -15.34
C ARG A 112 13.13 2.55 -16.86
N ARG A 113 13.60 1.53 -17.58
CA ARG A 113 13.52 1.50 -19.06
C ARG A 113 12.08 1.59 -19.56
N ARG A 114 11.16 0.86 -18.91
CA ARG A 114 9.72 0.92 -19.25
C ARG A 114 9.13 2.30 -18.99
N ALA A 115 9.42 2.90 -17.84
CA ALA A 115 8.96 4.25 -17.51
C ALA A 115 9.50 5.31 -18.49
N ASP A 116 10.78 5.22 -18.88
CA ASP A 116 11.39 6.14 -19.85
C ASP A 116 10.81 5.96 -21.26
N GLU A 117 10.47 4.73 -21.67
CA GLU A 117 9.81 4.46 -22.95
C GLU A 117 8.36 4.95 -22.96
N GLU A 118 7.63 4.79 -21.86
CA GLU A 118 6.26 5.26 -21.70
C GLU A 118 6.20 6.80 -21.71
N ALA A 119 7.07 7.46 -20.93
CA ALA A 119 7.17 8.92 -20.94
C ALA A 119 7.52 9.49 -22.32
N LYS A 120 8.37 8.79 -23.10
CA LYS A 120 8.67 9.17 -24.50
C LYS A 120 7.45 9.00 -25.43
N ARG A 121 6.63 7.97 -25.22
CA ARG A 121 5.40 7.76 -26.01
C ARG A 121 4.36 8.82 -25.71
N GLU A 122 4.15 9.14 -24.43
CA GLU A 122 3.21 10.19 -24.01
C GLU A 122 3.63 11.56 -24.56
N ALA A 123 4.92 11.92 -24.45
CA ALA A 123 5.43 13.17 -25.01
C ALA A 123 5.29 13.24 -26.55
N ALA A 124 5.47 12.12 -27.24
CA ALA A 124 5.28 12.05 -28.69
C ALA A 124 3.80 12.16 -29.11
N GLU A 125 2.89 11.55 -28.36
CA GLU A 125 1.44 11.68 -28.60
C GLU A 125 0.93 13.09 -28.31
N GLU A 126 1.40 13.72 -27.23
CA GLU A 126 1.03 15.11 -26.90
C GLU A 126 1.54 16.09 -27.96
N ALA A 127 2.78 15.94 -28.42
CA ALA A 127 3.32 16.75 -29.52
C ALA A 127 2.53 16.56 -30.82
N LYS A 128 2.11 15.33 -31.14
CA LYS A 128 1.27 15.04 -32.31
C LYS A 128 -0.12 15.66 -32.17
N ARG A 129 -0.70 15.63 -30.97
CA ARG A 129 -2.01 16.22 -30.69
C ARG A 129 -1.97 17.75 -30.79
N GLN A 130 -0.96 18.40 -30.21
CA GLN A 130 -0.77 19.84 -30.33
C GLN A 130 -0.57 20.27 -31.80
N ALA A 131 0.26 19.55 -32.56
CA ALA A 131 0.43 19.80 -33.99
C ALA A 131 -0.88 19.63 -34.78
N GLY A 132 -1.72 18.66 -34.42
CA GLY A 132 -3.04 18.46 -35.01
C GLY A 132 -4.04 19.57 -34.67
N GLU A 133 -4.06 20.03 -33.43
CA GLU A 133 -4.92 21.14 -32.98
C GLU A 133 -4.53 22.47 -33.64
N ASP A 134 -3.24 22.76 -33.78
CA ASP A 134 -2.75 23.95 -34.48
C ASP A 134 -3.06 23.91 -35.98
N ALA A 135 -2.92 22.75 -36.62
CA ALA A 135 -3.32 22.57 -38.02
C ALA A 135 -4.83 22.77 -38.21
N ARG A 136 -5.64 22.25 -37.29
CA ARG A 136 -7.10 22.40 -37.30
C ARG A 136 -7.51 23.86 -37.09
N ARG A 137 -6.86 24.58 -36.16
CA ARG A 137 -7.12 26.01 -35.92
C ARG A 137 -6.79 26.86 -37.14
N LYS A 138 -5.66 26.60 -37.81
CA LYS A 138 -5.30 27.28 -39.07
C LYS A 138 -6.30 26.99 -40.19
N ALA A 139 -6.73 25.73 -40.33
CA ALA A 139 -7.74 25.35 -41.32
C ALA A 139 -9.10 25.99 -41.05
N GLU A 140 -9.52 26.09 -39.78
CA GLU A 140 -10.77 26.72 -39.37
C GLU A 140 -10.74 28.25 -39.58
N GLU A 141 -9.61 28.90 -39.31
CA GLU A 141 -9.41 30.33 -39.57
C GLU A 141 -9.43 30.64 -41.08
N GLU A 142 -8.76 29.81 -41.90
CA GLU A 142 -8.80 29.94 -43.35
C GLU A 142 -10.21 29.68 -43.90
N ALA A 143 -10.92 28.67 -43.38
CA ALA A 143 -12.32 28.40 -43.73
C ALA A 143 -13.24 29.55 -43.31
N ARG A 144 -13.01 30.19 -42.16
CA ARG A 144 -13.76 31.37 -41.71
C ARG A 144 -13.48 32.59 -42.59
N ARG A 145 -12.24 32.78 -43.04
CA ARG A 145 -11.87 33.86 -43.98
C ARG A 145 -12.52 33.65 -45.35
N ARG A 146 -12.47 32.43 -45.88
CA ARG A 146 -13.17 32.06 -47.13
C ARG A 146 -14.69 32.15 -46.96
N GLY A 147 -15.22 31.77 -45.80
CA GLY A 147 -16.64 31.91 -45.45
C GLY A 147 -17.07 33.37 -45.41
N ALA A 148 -16.28 34.25 -44.82
CA ALA A 148 -16.53 35.70 -44.78
C ALA A 148 -16.40 36.35 -46.17
N GLU A 149 -15.43 35.94 -46.98
CA GLU A 149 -15.28 36.42 -48.36
C GLU A 149 -16.42 35.91 -49.26
N ALA A 150 -16.85 34.66 -49.07
CA ALA A 150 -18.02 34.08 -49.72
C ALA A 150 -19.31 34.73 -49.23
N GLU A 151 -19.42 35.12 -47.96
CA GLU A 151 -20.55 35.87 -47.42
C GLU A 151 -20.58 37.30 -47.96
N ALA A 152 -19.43 37.95 -48.13
CA ALA A 152 -19.32 39.25 -48.78
C ALA A 152 -19.71 39.17 -50.27
N LYS A 153 -19.22 38.15 -50.99
CA LYS A 153 -19.64 37.87 -52.37
C LYS A 153 -21.12 37.48 -52.44
N ARG A 154 -21.65 36.74 -51.47
CA ARG A 154 -23.09 36.42 -51.36
C ARG A 154 -23.92 37.64 -51.01
N LYS A 155 -23.45 38.60 -50.21
CA LYS A 155 -24.16 39.86 -49.95
C LYS A 155 -24.17 40.75 -51.18
N ALA A 156 -23.08 40.78 -51.95
CA ALA A 156 -23.04 41.44 -53.25
C ALA A 156 -23.97 40.75 -54.27
N GLN A 157 -23.88 39.42 -54.37
CA GLN A 157 -24.77 38.61 -55.21
C GLN A 157 -26.21 38.57 -54.70
N ALA A 158 -26.49 38.79 -53.42
CA ALA A 158 -27.84 38.90 -52.84
C ALA A 158 -28.40 40.33 -52.92
N GLN A 159 -27.58 41.35 -53.12
CA GLN A 159 -28.04 42.64 -53.64
C GLN A 159 -28.46 42.50 -55.11
N GLU A 160 -27.72 41.70 -55.88
CA GLU A 160 -28.03 41.41 -57.29
C GLU A 160 -29.19 40.40 -57.45
N GLU A 161 -29.26 39.38 -56.59
CA GLU A 161 -30.34 38.39 -56.48
C GLU A 161 -31.53 38.94 -55.69
N GLY A 162 -31.40 39.91 -54.78
CA GLY A 162 -32.56 40.63 -54.22
C GLY A 162 -33.30 41.40 -55.31
N ARG A 163 -32.56 41.80 -56.36
CA ARG A 163 -33.11 42.31 -57.61
C ARG A 163 -33.74 41.21 -58.50
N ARG A 164 -33.38 39.93 -58.33
CA ARG A 164 -33.96 38.77 -59.05
C ARG A 164 -34.98 37.94 -58.26
N ARG A 165 -34.98 37.91 -56.92
CA ARG A 165 -35.90 37.16 -56.03
C ARG A 165 -37.18 37.93 -55.70
N ALA A 166 -37.31 39.15 -56.22
CA ALA A 166 -38.63 39.69 -56.56
C ALA A 166 -39.32 38.89 -57.69
N GLN A 167 -38.68 37.86 -58.26
CA GLN A 167 -39.18 37.08 -59.40
C GLN A 167 -39.45 35.58 -59.14
N GLU A 168 -39.07 34.99 -58.00
CA GLU A 168 -39.29 33.55 -57.69
C GLU A 168 -39.14 33.39 -56.16
N GLU A 169 -40.17 33.35 -55.33
CA GLU A 169 -41.22 32.33 -55.18
C GLU A 169 -40.74 30.86 -55.21
N ALA A 170 -41.27 30.10 -54.23
CA ALA A 170 -41.53 28.66 -54.28
C ALA A 170 -40.48 27.64 -53.77
N ARG A 171 -40.97 26.86 -52.79
CA ARG A 171 -40.63 25.47 -52.38
C ARG A 171 -39.57 25.20 -51.30
N ARG A 172 -40.10 25.08 -50.07
CA ARG A 172 -40.13 23.87 -49.18
C ARG A 172 -38.84 23.05 -49.00
N LYS A 173 -38.28 22.94 -47.79
CA LYS A 173 -38.65 22.15 -46.57
C LYS A 173 -38.06 20.72 -46.51
N ALA A 174 -37.29 20.48 -45.44
CA ALA A 174 -37.20 19.26 -44.59
C ALA A 174 -36.56 17.99 -45.23
N LYS A 175 -35.98 16.98 -44.54
CA LYS A 175 -35.83 16.58 -43.13
C LYS A 175 -34.76 15.45 -43.05
N GLU A 176 -34.14 15.31 -41.89
CA GLU A 176 -33.47 14.17 -41.18
C GLU A 176 -34.28 12.81 -41.23
N PRO A 177 -33.97 11.64 -40.55
CA PRO A 177 -32.85 11.20 -39.65
C PRO A 177 -32.53 9.64 -39.55
N VAL A 178 -31.73 9.26 -38.52
CA VAL A 178 -31.77 8.10 -37.52
C VAL A 178 -31.44 6.62 -37.87
N ALA A 179 -30.32 6.12 -37.26
CA ALA A 179 -30.04 4.93 -36.36
C ALA A 179 -30.71 3.53 -36.58
N PRO A 180 -30.57 2.47 -35.72
CA PRO A 180 -29.64 2.12 -34.60
C PRO A 180 -29.19 0.62 -34.46
N ALA A 181 -28.26 0.36 -33.52
CA ALA A 181 -28.14 -0.66 -32.42
C ALA A 181 -28.22 -2.22 -32.51
N ALA A 182 -27.54 -2.83 -31.49
CA ALA A 182 -27.74 -4.12 -30.74
C ALA A 182 -26.94 -5.37 -31.23
N ALA A 183 -26.39 -6.32 -30.44
CA ALA A 183 -26.30 -6.69 -29.00
C ALA A 183 -25.18 -7.79 -28.79
N PRO A 184 -24.84 -8.24 -27.55
CA PRO A 184 -23.70 -9.15 -27.23
C PRO A 184 -24.08 -10.54 -26.60
N ALA A 185 -23.07 -11.44 -26.37
CA ALA A 185 -23.03 -12.64 -25.45
C ALA A 185 -21.61 -13.31 -25.47
N PRO A 186 -21.20 -14.33 -24.64
CA PRO A 186 -21.79 -14.99 -23.45
C PRO A 186 -20.82 -15.26 -22.24
N GLU A 187 -21.39 -15.86 -21.17
CA GLU A 187 -20.84 -16.20 -19.81
C GLU A 187 -20.26 -17.63 -19.69
N THR A 188 -19.27 -17.83 -18.79
CA THR A 188 -18.96 -19.13 -18.13
C THR A 188 -18.15 -18.97 -16.84
N ALA A 189 -18.72 -19.36 -15.67
CA ALA A 189 -18.04 -19.91 -14.46
C ALA A 189 -18.99 -20.13 -13.24
N GLU A 190 -20.21 -20.63 -13.45
CA GLU A 190 -21.26 -20.58 -12.42
C GLU A 190 -21.36 -21.77 -11.42
N ASP A 191 -20.66 -22.89 -11.60
CA ASP A 191 -21.09 -24.14 -10.92
C ASP A 191 -20.64 -24.37 -9.45
N LEU A 192 -19.92 -23.43 -8.82
CA LEU A 192 -19.58 -23.52 -7.37
C LEU A 192 -19.73 -22.20 -6.61
N GLY A 193 -20.16 -21.13 -7.27
CA GLY A 193 -20.18 -19.78 -6.69
C GLY A 193 -18.80 -19.26 -6.24
N LEU A 194 -17.71 -19.91 -6.67
CA LEU A 194 -16.33 -19.61 -6.26
C LEU A 194 -15.86 -18.23 -6.72
N GLU A 195 -16.34 -17.78 -7.88
CA GLU A 195 -15.99 -16.44 -8.41
C GLU A 195 -16.39 -15.34 -7.43
N THR A 196 -17.62 -15.41 -6.90
CA THR A 196 -18.11 -14.45 -5.89
C THR A 196 -17.32 -14.49 -4.58
N ALA A 197 -16.63 -15.60 -4.32
CA ALA A 197 -15.84 -15.83 -3.11
C ALA A 197 -14.33 -15.58 -3.32
N GLN A 198 -13.90 -15.07 -4.49
CA GLN A 198 -12.48 -14.88 -4.80
C GLN A 198 -11.77 -14.01 -3.76
N TRP A 199 -12.43 -12.97 -3.25
CA TRP A 199 -11.88 -12.12 -2.19
C TRP A 199 -11.53 -12.91 -0.92
N TRP A 200 -12.40 -13.85 -0.52
CA TRP A 200 -12.21 -14.68 0.66
C TRP A 200 -11.08 -15.69 0.43
N ILE A 201 -11.04 -16.31 -0.76
CA ILE A 201 -9.99 -17.27 -1.14
C ILE A 201 -8.62 -16.60 -1.09
N SER A 202 -8.48 -15.42 -1.71
CA SER A 202 -7.25 -14.62 -1.69
C SER A 202 -6.86 -14.18 -0.27
N ALA A 203 -7.80 -13.63 0.50
CA ALA A 203 -7.54 -13.14 1.86
C ALA A 203 -7.15 -14.29 2.81
N SER A 204 -7.87 -15.41 2.78
CA SER A 204 -7.61 -16.58 3.63
C SER A 204 -6.31 -17.31 3.27
N ALA A 205 -5.95 -17.39 1.99
CA ALA A 205 -4.65 -17.91 1.57
C ALA A 205 -3.49 -17.02 2.06
N SER A 206 -3.64 -15.70 1.91
CA SER A 206 -2.67 -14.71 2.42
C SER A 206 -2.54 -14.79 3.95
N TRP A 207 -3.66 -14.92 4.67
CA TRP A 207 -3.71 -15.14 6.11
C TRP A 207 -3.02 -16.45 6.53
N GLY A 208 -3.28 -17.56 5.83
CA GLY A 208 -2.60 -18.83 6.09
C GLY A 208 -1.08 -18.74 5.90
N ASN A 209 -0.63 -18.04 4.86
CA ASN A 209 0.79 -17.77 4.61
C ASN A 209 1.41 -16.82 5.65
N MET A 210 0.64 -15.88 6.20
CA MET A 210 1.07 -15.02 7.31
C MET A 210 1.32 -15.84 8.58
N ARG A 211 0.38 -16.73 8.93
CA ARG A 211 0.45 -17.61 10.11
C ARG A 211 1.56 -18.64 10.00
N SER A 212 1.76 -19.26 8.83
CA SER A 212 2.84 -20.23 8.60
C SER A 212 4.22 -19.59 8.77
N ARG A 213 4.38 -18.33 8.34
CA ARG A 213 5.59 -17.53 8.51
C ARG A 213 5.72 -16.86 9.89
N LYS A 214 4.70 -17.00 10.75
CA LYS A 214 4.65 -16.38 12.09
C LYS A 214 4.86 -14.87 12.07
N VAL A 215 4.34 -14.19 11.05
CA VAL A 215 4.41 -12.73 10.94
C VAL A 215 3.52 -12.11 12.01
N ALA A 216 4.05 -11.17 12.80
CA ALA A 216 3.27 -10.47 13.81
C ALA A 216 2.27 -9.51 13.15
N PHE A 217 1.11 -9.31 13.79
CA PHE A 217 0.05 -8.43 13.28
C PHE A 217 0.56 -7.03 12.90
N PRO A 218 1.39 -6.34 13.72
CA PRO A 218 1.87 -5.01 13.35
C PRO A 218 2.71 -5.00 12.06
N ASP A 219 3.56 -6.00 11.88
CA ASP A 219 4.42 -6.10 10.70
C ASP A 219 3.60 -6.44 9.45
N ALA A 220 2.61 -7.33 9.59
CA ALA A 220 1.67 -7.65 8.52
C ALA A 220 0.86 -6.43 8.07
N VAL A 221 0.38 -5.59 8.98
CA VAL A 221 -0.32 -4.35 8.65
C VAL A 221 0.60 -3.39 7.88
N ARG A 222 1.85 -3.21 8.32
CA ARG A 222 2.81 -2.35 7.60
C ARG A 222 3.13 -2.88 6.21
N ASP A 223 3.31 -4.18 6.06
CA ASP A 223 3.55 -4.83 4.77
C ASP A 223 2.36 -4.66 3.83
N VAL A 224 1.14 -4.85 4.33
CA VAL A 224 -0.10 -4.66 3.56
C VAL A 224 -0.24 -3.20 3.13
N LEU A 225 -0.10 -2.24 4.04
CA LEU A 225 -0.25 -0.82 3.71
C LEU A 225 0.86 -0.31 2.78
N THR A 226 2.04 -0.92 2.81
CA THR A 226 3.11 -0.60 1.84
C THR A 226 2.75 -1.04 0.44
N LYS A 227 2.16 -2.24 0.29
CA LYS A 227 1.80 -2.81 -1.01
C LYS A 227 0.48 -2.30 -1.55
N TYR A 228 -0.49 -2.09 -0.66
CA TYR A 228 -1.87 -1.74 -0.97
C TYR A 228 -2.33 -0.56 -0.11
N PRO A 229 -1.84 0.67 -0.39
CA PRO A 229 -2.11 1.86 0.43
C PRO A 229 -3.60 2.14 0.67
N TYR A 230 -4.44 1.78 -0.31
CA TYR A 230 -5.87 2.09 -0.35
C TYR A 230 -6.77 0.90 -0.02
N VAL A 231 -6.22 -0.23 0.45
CA VAL A 231 -6.97 -1.47 0.70
C VAL A 231 -8.25 -1.25 1.52
N PHE A 232 -8.16 -0.46 2.60
CA PHE A 232 -9.29 -0.21 3.49
C PHE A 232 -10.31 0.77 2.93
N SER A 233 -10.08 1.32 1.74
CA SER A 233 -11.05 2.18 1.07
C SER A 233 -11.94 1.44 0.08
N VAL A 234 -11.62 0.19 -0.25
CA VAL A 234 -12.33 -0.65 -1.23
C VAL A 234 -13.25 -1.65 -0.52
N PRO A 235 -14.51 -1.84 -0.96
CA PRO A 235 -15.36 -2.89 -0.43
C PRO A 235 -14.70 -4.27 -0.50
N ILE A 236 -14.80 -5.04 0.59
CA ILE A 236 -14.16 -6.37 0.70
C ILE A 236 -14.55 -7.27 -0.49
N GLN A 237 -15.84 -7.28 -0.86
CA GLN A 237 -16.38 -8.16 -1.90
C GLN A 237 -15.80 -7.87 -3.29
N THR A 238 -15.56 -6.60 -3.63
CA THR A 238 -15.02 -6.19 -4.94
C THR A 238 -13.49 -6.10 -4.95
N SER A 239 -12.83 -6.34 -3.81
CA SER A 239 -11.37 -6.22 -3.70
C SER A 239 -10.60 -7.20 -4.58
N ALA A 240 -11.22 -8.31 -4.99
CA ALA A 240 -10.60 -9.27 -5.92
C ALA A 240 -10.59 -8.80 -7.38
N GLU A 241 -11.25 -7.69 -7.71
CA GLU A 241 -11.29 -7.12 -9.06
C GLU A 241 -10.18 -6.08 -9.29
N LEU A 242 -9.45 -5.71 -8.23
CA LEU A 242 -8.43 -4.66 -8.24
C LEU A 242 -7.03 -5.24 -8.01
N GLU A 243 -6.01 -4.54 -8.52
CA GLU A 243 -4.60 -4.96 -8.45
C GLU A 243 -4.39 -6.40 -8.94
N ASP A 244 -5.00 -6.77 -10.07
CA ASP A 244 -4.98 -8.14 -10.60
C ASP A 244 -5.43 -9.21 -9.58
N GLY A 245 -6.37 -8.84 -8.69
CA GLY A 245 -6.89 -9.66 -7.60
C GLY A 245 -6.01 -9.75 -6.36
N LEU A 246 -4.87 -9.05 -6.37
CA LEU A 246 -3.93 -9.04 -5.26
C LEU A 246 -4.40 -8.13 -4.11
N LEU A 247 -5.28 -7.16 -4.35
CA LEU A 247 -5.76 -6.26 -3.30
C LEU A 247 -6.48 -7.05 -2.18
N ALA A 248 -7.23 -8.08 -2.55
CA ALA A 248 -7.90 -8.97 -1.61
C ALA A 248 -6.94 -9.66 -0.62
N TYR A 249 -5.66 -9.86 -0.99
CA TYR A 249 -4.65 -10.42 -0.08
C TYR A 249 -4.41 -9.51 1.13
N GLY A 250 -4.62 -8.20 0.97
CA GLY A 250 -4.50 -7.22 2.04
C GLY A 250 -5.51 -7.42 3.16
N TYR A 251 -6.68 -8.02 2.87
CA TYR A 251 -7.69 -8.32 3.88
C TYR A 251 -7.32 -9.47 4.84
N ALA A 252 -6.16 -10.11 4.64
CA ALA A 252 -5.61 -11.07 5.60
C ALA A 252 -5.42 -10.49 7.01
N VAL A 253 -5.12 -9.18 7.12
CA VAL A 253 -4.99 -8.54 8.45
C VAL A 253 -6.33 -8.37 9.14
N LEU A 254 -7.42 -8.17 8.40
CA LEU A 254 -8.77 -8.16 8.96
C LEU A 254 -9.14 -9.57 9.46
N LEU A 255 -8.83 -10.60 8.68
CA LEU A 255 -9.05 -11.99 9.10
C LEU A 255 -8.24 -12.34 10.35
N GLU A 256 -6.96 -11.94 10.43
CA GLU A 256 -6.15 -12.16 11.64
C GLU A 256 -6.72 -11.43 12.85
N PHE A 257 -7.22 -10.19 12.67
CA PHE A 257 -7.86 -9.44 13.75
C PHE A 257 -9.10 -10.15 14.28
N VAL A 258 -9.95 -10.69 13.40
CA VAL A 258 -11.14 -11.46 13.80
C VAL A 258 -10.75 -12.79 14.44
N GLU A 259 -9.79 -13.52 13.87
CA GLU A 259 -9.29 -14.81 14.36
C GLU A 259 -8.71 -14.73 15.79
N GLN A 260 -8.09 -13.60 16.14
CA GLN A 260 -7.59 -13.35 17.51
C GLN A 260 -8.73 -13.19 18.54
N ARG A 261 -9.93 -12.82 18.09
CA ARG A 261 -11.12 -12.64 18.94
C ARG A 261 -12.01 -13.89 18.95
N ALA A 262 -12.04 -14.61 17.83
CA ALA A 262 -12.79 -15.84 17.63
C ALA A 262 -11.85 -16.89 17.01
N HIS A 263 -11.25 -17.73 17.84
CA HIS A 263 -10.37 -18.80 17.37
C HIS A 263 -11.12 -19.80 16.48
N GLY A 264 -10.50 -20.19 15.37
CA GLY A 264 -11.07 -21.08 14.38
C GLY A 264 -12.02 -20.39 13.39
N PHE A 265 -12.17 -19.06 13.46
CA PHE A 265 -13.07 -18.30 12.60
C PHE A 265 -12.80 -18.55 11.11
N VAL A 266 -11.53 -18.45 10.68
CA VAL A 266 -11.19 -18.61 9.26
C VAL A 266 -11.25 -20.09 8.84
N SER A 267 -10.71 -21.00 9.66
CA SER A 267 -10.64 -22.43 9.32
C SER A 267 -12.00 -23.12 9.32
N GLU A 268 -12.95 -22.66 10.14
CA GLU A 268 -14.28 -23.26 10.24
C GLU A 268 -15.35 -22.49 9.47
N ALA A 269 -14.99 -21.39 8.79
CA ALA A 269 -15.93 -20.50 8.11
C ALA A 269 -16.91 -21.28 7.20
N LEU A 270 -16.39 -22.10 6.28
CA LEU A 270 -17.20 -22.87 5.34
C LEU A 270 -18.15 -23.86 6.03
N ASN A 271 -17.75 -24.42 7.18
CA ASN A 271 -18.58 -25.37 7.94
C ASN A 271 -19.69 -24.66 8.73
N ARG A 272 -19.49 -23.38 9.07
CA ARG A 272 -20.41 -22.57 9.87
C ARG A 272 -21.37 -21.74 9.02
N LEU A 273 -21.24 -21.74 7.69
CA LEU A 273 -22.11 -20.97 6.81
C LEU A 273 -23.56 -21.47 6.87
N ALA A 274 -24.48 -20.55 7.17
CA ALA A 274 -25.90 -20.82 7.04
C ALA A 274 -26.26 -21.10 5.57
N THR A 275 -27.15 -22.08 5.34
CA THR A 275 -27.69 -22.31 4.00
C THR A 275 -28.79 -21.28 3.73
N ARG A 276 -28.56 -20.37 2.78
CA ARG A 276 -29.51 -19.32 2.41
C ARG A 276 -29.84 -19.45 0.93
N LYS A 277 -31.12 -19.66 0.60
CA LYS A 277 -31.58 -19.79 -0.79
C LYS A 277 -31.30 -18.47 -1.54
N GLY A 278 -30.65 -18.56 -2.70
CA GLY A 278 -30.38 -17.42 -3.58
C GLY A 278 -29.17 -16.55 -3.21
N ALA A 279 -28.48 -16.82 -2.08
CA ALA A 279 -27.26 -16.10 -1.73
C ALA A 279 -26.03 -16.79 -2.31
N SER A 280 -25.16 -16.03 -2.97
CA SER A 280 -23.87 -16.53 -3.46
C SER A 280 -22.98 -16.97 -2.29
N LEU A 281 -21.97 -17.80 -2.57
CA LEU A 281 -20.99 -18.19 -1.54
C LEU A 281 -20.26 -16.96 -0.99
N GLY A 282 -19.87 -16.04 -1.86
CA GLY A 282 -19.26 -14.77 -1.48
C GLY A 282 -20.12 -13.93 -0.54
N GLN A 283 -21.42 -13.82 -0.81
CA GLN A 283 -22.33 -13.08 0.07
C GLN A 283 -22.43 -13.76 1.44
N ARG A 284 -22.57 -15.09 1.49
CA ARG A 284 -22.65 -15.81 2.78
C ARG A 284 -21.38 -15.67 3.62
N LEU A 285 -20.21 -15.69 2.98
CA LEU A 285 -18.92 -15.43 3.64
C LEU A 285 -18.81 -14.00 4.13
N TYR A 286 -19.34 -13.04 3.37
CA TYR A 286 -19.37 -11.63 3.76
C TYR A 286 -20.30 -11.42 4.96
N ASP A 287 -21.52 -11.97 4.93
CA ASP A 287 -22.47 -11.94 6.05
C ASP A 287 -21.80 -12.51 7.32
N TYR A 288 -21.17 -13.69 7.21
CA TYR A 288 -20.42 -14.35 8.29
C TYR A 288 -19.29 -13.48 8.87
N LEU A 289 -18.51 -12.81 8.01
CA LEU A 289 -17.48 -11.85 8.44
C LEU A 289 -18.08 -10.64 9.11
N SER A 290 -19.12 -10.06 8.51
CA SER A 290 -19.75 -8.83 8.98
C SER A 290 -20.36 -8.99 10.38
N GLU A 291 -20.95 -10.15 10.69
CA GLU A 291 -21.48 -10.49 12.02
C GLU A 291 -20.40 -10.36 13.11
N SER A 292 -19.17 -10.80 12.83
CA SER A 292 -18.03 -10.69 13.75
C SER A 292 -17.51 -9.25 13.92
N LEU A 293 -17.87 -8.36 13.00
CA LEU A 293 -17.41 -6.97 12.93
C LEU A 293 -18.45 -5.95 13.42
N GLN A 294 -19.65 -6.40 13.81
CA GLN A 294 -20.72 -5.56 14.33
C GLN A 294 -20.32 -4.78 15.61
N GLY A 295 -21.08 -3.73 15.89
CA GLY A 295 -20.85 -2.86 17.04
C GLY A 295 -19.53 -2.09 16.92
N GLN A 296 -18.66 -2.23 17.93
CA GLN A 296 -17.38 -1.50 17.99
C GLN A 296 -16.21 -2.26 17.36
N ALA A 297 -16.42 -3.49 16.85
CA ALA A 297 -15.33 -4.35 16.41
C ALA A 297 -14.62 -3.80 15.15
N TYR A 298 -15.38 -3.36 14.14
CA TYR A 298 -14.79 -2.73 12.95
C TYR A 298 -14.06 -1.42 13.30
N ALA A 299 -14.61 -0.61 14.20
CA ALA A 299 -13.95 0.60 14.66
C ALA A 299 -12.59 0.29 15.34
N GLU A 300 -12.53 -0.69 16.23
CA GLU A 300 -11.28 -1.08 16.88
C GLU A 300 -10.26 -1.68 15.90
N PHE A 301 -10.72 -2.34 14.82
CA PHE A 301 -9.85 -2.76 13.73
C PHE A 301 -9.18 -1.57 13.04
N ILE A 302 -9.95 -0.56 12.64
CA ILE A 302 -9.42 0.66 11.99
C ILE A 302 -8.44 1.39 12.91
N LYS A 303 -8.75 1.50 14.20
CA LYS A 303 -7.83 2.06 15.21
C LYS A 303 -6.51 1.28 15.28
N ALA A 304 -6.57 -0.05 15.33
CA ALA A 304 -5.37 -0.89 15.38
C ALA A 304 -4.49 -0.70 14.13
N VAL A 305 -5.11 -0.62 12.95
CA VAL A 305 -4.43 -0.31 11.69
C VAL A 305 -3.76 1.06 11.74
N MET A 306 -4.48 2.10 12.17
CA MET A 306 -3.93 3.46 12.24
C MET A 306 -2.77 3.57 13.22
N LEU A 307 -2.87 2.98 14.41
CA LEU A 307 -1.80 3.01 15.41
C LEU A 307 -0.51 2.31 14.94
N VAL A 308 -0.63 1.32 14.07
CA VAL A 308 0.51 0.57 13.54
C VAL A 308 1.09 1.21 12.28
N GLY A 309 0.23 1.68 11.38
CA GLY A 309 0.61 2.19 10.06
C GLY A 309 1.10 3.63 10.04
N LEU A 310 0.80 4.41 11.08
CA LEU A 310 1.19 5.81 11.18
C LEU A 310 2.55 6.00 11.88
N PRO A 311 3.37 6.99 11.47
CA PRO A 311 3.15 7.90 10.34
C PRO A 311 3.48 7.29 8.96
N LYS A 312 4.22 6.17 8.91
CA LYS A 312 4.49 5.38 7.69
C LYS A 312 4.70 3.89 8.02
N PRO A 313 4.25 2.93 7.18
CA PRO A 313 3.80 3.14 5.80
C PRO A 313 2.28 3.36 5.66
N GLY A 314 1.90 4.56 5.19
CA GLY A 314 1.28 4.71 3.86
C GLY A 314 -0.24 4.72 3.72
N LEU A 315 -1.05 4.99 4.76
CA LEU A 315 -2.51 5.09 4.59
C LEU A 315 -2.87 6.05 3.44
N TRP A 316 -3.76 5.59 2.55
CA TRP A 316 -4.20 6.40 1.42
C TRP A 316 -5.00 7.62 1.92
N VAL A 317 -4.34 8.78 1.87
CA VAL A 317 -4.91 10.06 2.29
C VAL A 317 -5.88 10.58 1.22
N ASN A 318 -7.12 10.84 1.62
CA ASN A 318 -8.18 11.39 0.78
C ASN A 318 -8.13 12.92 0.72
N GLY A 319 -7.70 13.57 1.80
CA GLY A 319 -7.55 15.01 1.88
C GLY A 319 -6.99 15.47 3.22
N GLY A 320 -6.90 16.78 3.41
CA GLY A 320 -6.24 17.33 4.56
C GLY A 320 -5.95 18.81 4.50
N ILE A 321 -5.25 19.28 5.53
CA ILE A 321 -4.77 20.66 5.65
C ILE A 321 -3.30 20.63 6.05
N GLU A 322 -2.48 21.39 5.34
CA GLU A 322 -1.14 21.76 5.79
C GLU A 322 -1.18 23.21 6.26
N GLU A 323 -1.01 23.40 7.58
CA GLU A 323 -1.06 24.70 8.20
C GLU A 323 0.35 25.23 8.46
N SER A 324 0.59 26.46 8.00
CA SER A 324 1.85 27.18 8.13
C SER A 324 1.60 28.55 8.79
N GLU A 325 2.64 29.26 9.21
CA GLU A 325 2.48 30.62 9.77
C GLU A 325 1.78 31.57 8.77
N ALA A 326 2.17 31.49 7.50
CA ALA A 326 1.74 32.40 6.45
C ALA A 326 0.55 31.90 5.65
N THR A 327 0.38 30.57 5.50
CA THR A 327 -0.61 30.01 4.58
C THR A 327 -1.22 28.71 5.07
N THR A 328 -2.46 28.46 4.68
CA THR A 328 -3.19 27.21 4.87
C THR A 328 -3.35 26.55 3.51
N THR A 329 -2.83 25.35 3.32
CA THR A 329 -3.05 24.58 2.09
C THR A 329 -4.08 23.51 2.38
N VAL A 330 -5.26 23.62 1.75
CA VAL A 330 -6.31 22.60 1.83
C VAL A 330 -6.18 21.72 0.60
N PHE A 331 -6.07 20.41 0.78
CA PHE A 331 -5.94 19.48 -0.34
C PHE A 331 -6.93 18.33 -0.24
N GLN A 332 -7.39 17.84 -1.39
CA GLN A 332 -8.27 16.69 -1.49
C GLN A 332 -8.07 16.01 -2.84
N ARG A 333 -8.29 14.70 -2.90
CA ARG A 333 -8.37 13.99 -4.18
C ARG A 333 -9.63 14.41 -4.93
N PRO A 334 -9.52 14.84 -6.21
CA PRO A 334 -10.65 15.36 -6.96
C PRO A 334 -11.60 14.25 -7.44
N SER A 335 -11.11 13.01 -7.55
CA SER A 335 -11.92 11.86 -7.94
C SER A 335 -12.19 10.97 -6.73
N GLY A 336 -13.39 10.41 -6.65
CA GLY A 336 -13.72 9.29 -5.76
C GLY A 336 -13.12 7.96 -6.26
N ARG A 337 -12.37 7.98 -7.36
CA ARG A 337 -11.77 6.76 -7.94
C ARG A 337 -10.67 6.27 -7.01
N ILE A 338 -10.90 5.10 -6.44
CA ILE A 338 -9.95 4.48 -5.52
C ILE A 338 -8.64 4.18 -6.27
N GLY A 339 -7.51 4.54 -5.65
CA GLY A 339 -6.17 4.38 -6.22
C GLY A 339 -5.68 5.56 -7.07
N ASP A 340 -6.50 6.60 -7.32
CA ASP A 340 -6.05 7.80 -8.02
C ASP A 340 -4.96 8.54 -7.20
N SER A 341 -3.90 8.97 -7.89
CA SER A 341 -2.78 9.71 -7.33
C SER A 341 -2.95 11.22 -7.41
N ALA A 342 -3.89 11.72 -8.22
CA ALA A 342 -4.17 13.14 -8.37
C ALA A 342 -4.65 13.79 -7.06
N GLN A 343 -4.19 15.02 -6.81
CA GLN A 343 -4.62 15.85 -5.68
C GLN A 343 -4.88 17.27 -6.19
N LYS A 344 -6.00 17.84 -5.77
CA LYS A 344 -6.27 19.27 -5.92
C LYS A 344 -5.91 19.94 -4.60
N ALA A 345 -5.08 20.98 -4.68
CA ALA A 345 -4.69 21.78 -3.53
C ALA A 345 -5.05 23.25 -3.75
N GLU A 346 -5.61 23.88 -2.73
CA GLU A 346 -5.91 25.30 -2.68
C GLU A 346 -5.08 25.94 -1.58
N ARG A 347 -4.36 27.02 -1.91
CA ARG A 347 -3.51 27.73 -0.97
C ARG A 347 -4.17 29.04 -0.56
N LEU A 348 -4.46 29.17 0.73
CA LEU A 348 -5.14 30.30 1.34
C LEU A 348 -4.15 31.13 2.15
N ALA A 349 -4.12 32.44 1.91
CA ALA A 349 -3.28 33.39 2.63
C ALA A 349 -4.09 34.39 3.49
N GLN A 350 -5.36 34.60 3.18
CA GLN A 350 -6.22 35.54 3.92
C GLN A 350 -6.73 34.88 5.21
N GLU A 351 -6.47 35.49 6.37
CA GLU A 351 -6.79 34.92 7.69
C GLU A 351 -8.27 34.50 7.85
N GLY A 352 -9.20 35.27 7.27
CA GLY A 352 -10.63 34.93 7.29
C GLY A 352 -10.96 33.63 6.53
N GLN A 353 -10.25 33.34 5.44
CA GLN A 353 -10.41 32.10 4.68
C GLN A 353 -9.65 30.94 5.35
N ARG A 354 -8.49 31.22 5.95
CA ARG A 354 -7.68 30.23 6.68
C ARG A 354 -8.45 29.64 7.86
N SER A 355 -9.11 30.49 8.64
CA SER A 355 -9.86 30.11 9.85
C SER A 355 -11.31 29.68 9.59
N ALA A 356 -11.75 29.71 8.33
CA ALA A 356 -13.07 29.23 7.93
C ALA A 356 -13.19 27.71 8.11
N ASP A 357 -14.43 27.23 8.06
CA ASP A 357 -14.73 25.81 8.07
C ASP A 357 -14.42 25.20 6.70
N HIS A 358 -13.56 24.18 6.69
CA HIS A 358 -13.19 23.41 5.50
C HIS A 358 -13.95 22.09 5.52
N GLN A 359 -14.78 21.86 4.50
CA GLN A 359 -15.63 20.68 4.42
C GLN A 359 -15.04 19.65 3.45
N PHE A 360 -14.96 18.41 3.91
CA PHE A 360 -14.57 17.24 3.12
C PHE A 360 -15.74 16.26 3.06
N VAL A 361 -16.23 16.00 1.86
CA VAL A 361 -17.32 15.03 1.63
C VAL A 361 -16.72 13.69 1.23
N ALA A 362 -17.23 12.61 1.82
CA ALA A 362 -16.78 11.26 1.54
C ALA A 362 -17.91 10.23 1.56
N ASP A 363 -18.09 9.54 0.44
CA ASP A 363 -18.88 8.31 0.36
C ASP A 363 -18.04 7.13 0.88
N VAL A 364 -18.53 6.50 1.95
CA VAL A 364 -17.84 5.43 2.66
C VAL A 364 -18.67 4.16 2.58
N ALA A 365 -18.28 3.29 1.67
CA ALA A 365 -18.91 2.00 1.43
C ALA A 365 -18.86 1.10 2.68
N PRO A 366 -19.73 0.06 2.76
CA PRO A 366 -19.80 -0.84 3.92
C PRO A 366 -18.46 -1.44 4.31
N LEU A 367 -18.15 -1.40 5.61
CA LEU A 367 -16.89 -1.89 6.18
C LEU A 367 -15.65 -1.36 5.45
N THR A 368 -15.65 -0.07 5.10
CA THR A 368 -14.49 0.67 4.58
C THR A 368 -14.16 1.92 5.42
N ALA A 369 -13.02 2.54 5.13
CA ALA A 369 -12.52 3.74 5.79
C ALA A 369 -11.94 4.76 4.80
N ARG A 370 -11.86 6.02 5.25
CA ARG A 370 -11.24 7.17 4.58
C ARG A 370 -10.34 7.91 5.56
N PHE A 371 -9.18 8.36 5.10
CA PHE A 371 -8.16 8.94 5.96
C PHE A 371 -7.86 10.38 5.56
N PHE A 372 -7.83 11.26 6.55
CA PHE A 372 -7.51 12.67 6.40
C PHE A 372 -6.33 13.03 7.29
N ARG A 373 -5.51 13.98 6.81
CA ARG A 373 -4.27 14.37 7.49
C ARG A 373 -4.19 15.88 7.68
N PHE A 374 -3.82 16.31 8.87
CA PHE A 374 -3.70 17.72 9.23
C PHE A 374 -2.33 17.94 9.88
N ASP A 375 -1.49 18.76 9.25
CA ASP A 375 -0.09 18.94 9.64
C ASP A 375 0.21 20.39 10.01
N GLY A 376 1.06 20.58 11.03
CA GLY A 376 1.69 21.86 11.33
C GLY A 376 3.09 21.92 10.73
N ALA A 377 3.28 22.70 9.65
CA ALA A 377 4.53 22.74 8.90
C ALA A 377 5.61 23.58 9.61
N ASP A 378 5.39 24.89 9.74
CA ASP A 378 6.33 25.86 10.31
C ASP A 378 5.72 26.69 11.46
N LEU A 379 4.65 26.17 12.08
CA LEU A 379 3.93 26.83 13.16
C LEU A 379 4.79 27.04 14.41
N LYS A 380 4.92 28.30 14.82
CA LYS A 380 5.55 28.78 16.05
C LYS A 380 4.57 28.70 17.23
N GLU A 381 3.30 29.02 16.98
CA GLU A 381 2.23 28.95 17.96
C GLU A 381 1.30 27.78 17.69
N ALA A 382 0.81 27.13 18.75
CA ALA A 382 -0.17 26.07 18.62
C ALA A 382 -1.51 26.61 18.07
N ARG A 383 -2.14 25.83 17.20
CA ARG A 383 -3.48 26.03 16.68
C ARG A 383 -4.43 24.96 17.23
N ASP A 384 -5.66 25.36 17.44
CA ASP A 384 -6.74 24.46 17.82
C ASP A 384 -7.44 23.97 16.54
N ILE A 385 -7.55 22.65 16.39
CA ILE A 385 -8.35 22.05 15.32
C ILE A 385 -9.71 21.68 15.89
N HIS A 386 -10.77 22.24 15.31
CA HIS A 386 -12.14 21.84 15.60
C HIS A 386 -12.62 20.88 14.51
N ILE A 387 -13.22 19.78 14.91
CA ILE A 387 -13.64 18.68 14.03
C ILE A 387 -15.11 18.42 14.30
N GLN A 388 -15.92 18.42 13.24
CA GLN A 388 -17.30 17.96 13.26
C GLN A 388 -17.51 16.92 12.16
N LEU A 389 -18.28 15.89 12.47
CA LEU A 389 -18.66 14.85 11.52
C LEU A 389 -20.17 14.71 11.49
N ALA A 390 -20.74 14.75 10.29
CA ALA A 390 -22.15 14.48 10.08
C ALA A 390 -22.34 13.37 9.03
N ASP A 391 -23.35 12.54 9.20
CA ASP A 391 -23.88 11.63 8.17
C ASP A 391 -25.26 12.14 7.77
N LYS A 392 -25.41 12.58 6.52
CA LYS A 392 -26.65 13.19 5.99
C LYS A 392 -27.20 14.28 6.93
N GLY A 393 -26.32 15.13 7.47
CA GLY A 393 -26.64 16.22 8.39
C GLY A 393 -26.84 15.83 9.86
N ALA A 394 -26.85 14.54 10.21
CA ALA A 394 -26.93 14.09 11.60
C ALA A 394 -25.53 13.92 12.22
N PRO A 395 -25.26 14.42 13.44
CA PRO A 395 -23.94 14.26 14.05
C PRO A 395 -23.57 12.79 14.28
N SER A 396 -22.35 12.42 13.92
CA SER A 396 -21.79 11.06 14.02
C SER A 396 -20.49 11.05 14.82
N ASP A 397 -20.19 9.92 15.47
CA ASP A 397 -18.93 9.65 16.16
C ASP A 397 -18.05 8.63 15.41
N ASP A 398 -18.36 8.33 14.14
CA ASP A 398 -17.73 7.27 13.34
C ASP A 398 -16.34 7.65 12.79
N ALA A 399 -15.49 8.15 13.68
CA ALA A 399 -14.12 8.53 13.37
C ALA A 399 -13.15 8.28 14.53
N TRP A 400 -11.92 7.92 14.18
CA TRP A 400 -10.77 7.96 15.07
C TRP A 400 -9.94 9.19 14.81
N ILE A 401 -9.54 9.87 15.88
CA ILE A 401 -8.57 10.98 15.85
C ILE A 401 -7.26 10.44 16.41
N VAL A 402 -6.20 10.48 15.60
CA VAL A 402 -4.86 10.03 15.98
C VAL A 402 -3.92 11.22 16.00
N LEU A 403 -3.35 11.49 17.17
CA LEU A 403 -2.37 12.55 17.36
C LEU A 403 -0.95 11.96 17.36
N ILE A 404 -0.06 12.59 16.62
CA ILE A 404 1.38 12.31 16.58
C ILE A 404 2.09 13.60 16.99
N GLN A 405 2.80 13.56 18.12
CA GLN A 405 3.53 14.72 18.64
C GLN A 405 5.03 14.55 18.39
N GLY A 406 5.62 15.43 17.58
CA GLY A 406 7.01 15.33 17.15
C GLY A 406 7.19 14.33 16.00
N ARG A 407 8.33 14.44 15.30
CA ARG A 407 8.62 13.65 14.08
C ARG A 407 8.61 12.13 14.28
N GLU A 408 8.96 11.67 15.46
CA GLU A 408 9.02 10.25 15.85
C GLU A 408 8.04 9.92 16.99
N GLY A 409 7.04 10.78 17.20
CA GLY A 409 6.04 10.57 18.24
C GLY A 409 5.26 9.29 18.04
N ALA A 410 5.02 8.55 19.13
CA ALA A 410 4.11 7.42 19.08
C ALA A 410 2.67 7.91 18.81
N PRO A 411 1.94 7.31 17.84
CA PRO A 411 0.57 7.68 17.55
C PRO A 411 -0.35 7.38 18.75
N LYS A 412 -1.22 8.33 19.09
CA LYS A 412 -2.22 8.19 20.17
C LYS A 412 -3.62 8.39 19.60
N ALA A 413 -4.45 7.35 19.65
CA ALA A 413 -5.80 7.37 19.13
C ALA A 413 -6.83 7.68 20.22
N ARG A 414 -7.84 8.47 19.87
CA ARG A 414 -9.08 8.64 20.65
C ARG A 414 -10.28 8.70 19.73
N ARG A 415 -11.45 8.33 20.25
CA ARG A 415 -12.70 8.37 19.51
C ARG A 415 -13.11 9.83 19.28
N HIS A 416 -13.72 10.11 18.12
CA HIS A 416 -14.40 11.37 17.89
C HIS A 416 -15.65 11.48 18.77
N GLU A 417 -15.94 12.66 19.29
CA GLU A 417 -17.16 12.90 20.05
C GLU A 417 -18.29 13.32 19.12
N ARG A 418 -19.48 12.75 19.32
CA ARG A 418 -20.64 13.01 18.47
C ARG A 418 -21.03 14.49 18.34
N GLN A 419 -20.71 15.32 19.34
CA GLN A 419 -21.00 16.76 19.33
C GLN A 419 -19.88 17.62 18.71
N GLY A 420 -18.79 16.98 18.28
CA GLY A 420 -17.58 17.66 17.83
C GLY A 420 -16.39 17.39 18.74
N SER A 421 -15.20 17.36 18.15
CA SER A 421 -13.93 17.19 18.88
C SER A 421 -13.06 18.43 18.70
N THR A 422 -12.30 18.80 19.74
CA THR A 422 -11.23 19.80 19.61
C THR A 422 -9.87 19.15 19.89
N VAL A 423 -8.86 19.49 19.09
CA VAL A 423 -7.45 19.07 19.27
C VAL A 423 -6.59 20.32 19.43
N ALA A 424 -6.17 20.59 20.67
CA ALA A 424 -5.48 21.83 21.05
C ALA A 424 -3.94 21.73 20.97
N THR A 425 -3.41 21.17 19.87
CA THR A 425 -1.98 20.82 19.79
C THR A 425 -1.39 20.84 18.37
N LEU A 426 -2.02 21.49 17.38
CA LEU A 426 -1.40 21.56 16.05
C LEU A 426 -0.27 22.59 16.09
N ILE A 427 0.96 22.11 16.15
CA ILE A 427 2.20 22.89 16.14
C ILE A 427 3.19 22.22 15.20
N ARG A 428 4.32 22.87 14.93
CA ARG A 428 5.41 22.30 14.14
C ARG A 428 5.72 20.85 14.55
N ASP A 429 5.95 20.01 13.54
CA ASP A 429 6.30 18.59 13.67
C ASP A 429 5.20 17.73 14.38
N CYS A 430 3.97 18.24 14.51
CA CYS A 430 2.80 17.47 14.92
C CYS A 430 1.88 17.18 13.73
N ALA A 431 1.29 15.99 13.74
CA ALA A 431 0.30 15.57 12.76
C ALA A 431 -0.95 15.03 13.47
N VAL A 432 -2.11 15.43 12.96
CA VAL A 432 -3.41 14.90 13.36
C VAL A 432 -3.98 14.12 12.19
N TRP A 433 -4.33 12.87 12.42
CA TRP A 433 -4.97 12.00 11.45
C TRP A 433 -6.40 11.73 11.86
N ILE A 434 -7.31 11.73 10.90
CA ILE A 434 -8.71 11.38 11.09
C ILE A 434 -9.02 10.20 10.19
N GLY A 435 -9.40 9.07 10.79
CA GLY A 435 -9.90 7.89 10.07
C GLY A 435 -11.40 7.81 10.22
N LEU A 436 -12.15 8.20 9.18
CA LEU A 436 -13.58 7.96 9.08
C LEU A 436 -13.80 6.50 8.70
N PHE A 437 -14.79 5.84 9.28
CA PHE A 437 -15.10 4.46 8.93
C PHE A 437 -16.61 4.23 8.86
N ASN A 438 -17.02 3.26 8.07
CA ASN A 438 -18.39 2.80 8.02
C ASN A 438 -18.51 1.44 8.72
N PRO A 439 -19.11 1.37 9.93
CA PRO A 439 -19.30 0.11 10.63
C PRO A 439 -20.49 -0.70 10.09
N GLU A 440 -21.30 -0.16 9.19
CA GLU A 440 -22.43 -0.87 8.56
C GLU A 440 -21.92 -1.89 7.54
N ALA A 441 -22.62 -3.03 7.49
CA ALA A 441 -22.32 -4.12 6.57
C ALA A 441 -23.01 -4.00 5.21
N GLU A 442 -24.10 -3.24 5.11
CA GLU A 442 -24.92 -3.21 3.89
C GLU A 442 -25.01 -1.81 3.27
N ASN A 443 -25.07 -0.78 4.10
CA ASN A 443 -25.41 0.56 3.65
C ASN A 443 -24.19 1.46 3.57
N GLU A 444 -24.05 2.18 2.46
CA GLU A 444 -23.08 3.26 2.33
C GLU A 444 -23.45 4.45 3.24
N ARG A 445 -22.42 5.07 3.81
CA ARG A 445 -22.52 6.29 4.62
C ARG A 445 -22.03 7.48 3.82
N HIS A 446 -22.69 8.63 3.99
CA HIS A 446 -22.31 9.87 3.32
C HIS A 446 -21.85 10.87 4.37
N TYR A 447 -20.54 10.91 4.60
CA TYR A 447 -19.97 11.75 5.64
C TYR A 447 -19.59 13.14 5.13
N GLU A 448 -19.93 14.13 5.93
CA GLU A 448 -19.48 15.52 5.83
C GLU A 448 -18.54 15.78 7.01
N LEU A 449 -17.24 15.82 6.74
CA LEU A 449 -16.21 16.15 7.71
C LEU A 449 -15.90 17.63 7.61
N THR A 450 -16.25 18.39 8.64
CA THR A 450 -15.95 19.82 8.74
C THR A 450 -14.80 20.05 9.70
N VAL A 451 -13.77 20.74 9.24
CA VAL A 451 -12.58 21.05 10.04
C VAL A 451 -12.25 22.54 9.94
N SER A 452 -12.07 23.21 11.08
CA SER A 452 -11.49 24.54 11.14
C SER A 452 -10.25 24.58 12.01
N VAL A 453 -9.24 25.32 11.55
CA VAL A 453 -7.97 25.52 12.25
C VAL A 453 -7.95 26.96 12.74
N LYS A 454 -7.98 27.14 14.06
CA LYS A 454 -8.08 28.46 14.68
C LYS A 454 -6.84 28.75 15.52
N ARG A 455 -6.44 30.01 15.55
CA ARG A 455 -5.46 30.47 16.54
C ARG A 455 -6.04 30.21 17.92
N ARG A 456 -5.24 29.62 18.79
CA ARG A 456 -5.63 29.47 20.19
C ARG A 456 -5.88 30.87 20.76
N GLY A 457 -7.13 31.16 21.09
CA GLY A 457 -7.46 32.43 21.76
C GLY A 457 -6.79 32.51 23.12
N PRO A 458 -6.64 33.70 23.72
CA PRO A 458 -6.35 33.78 25.15
C PRO A 458 -7.46 33.00 25.86
N GLY A 459 -7.10 31.91 26.53
CA GLY A 459 -8.06 31.14 27.33
C GLY A 459 -8.77 32.06 28.34
N PRO A 460 -9.94 31.67 28.85
CA PRO A 460 -10.62 32.47 29.87
C PRO A 460 -9.62 32.76 31.00
N SER A 461 -9.34 34.05 31.21
CA SER A 461 -8.57 34.52 32.36
C SER A 461 -9.20 33.90 33.60
N ALA A 462 -8.41 33.12 34.34
CA ALA A 462 -8.83 32.59 35.64
C ALA A 462 -9.45 33.75 36.44
N PRO A 463 -10.61 33.55 37.10
CA PRO A 463 -11.19 34.61 37.91
C PRO A 463 -10.16 34.96 38.99
N GLU A 464 -9.75 36.24 39.01
CA GLU A 464 -8.96 36.80 40.10
C GLU A 464 -9.73 36.51 41.39
N ALA A 465 -9.14 35.67 42.24
CA ALA A 465 -9.59 35.51 43.60
C ALA A 465 -9.40 36.86 44.30
N ARG A 466 -10.51 37.54 44.58
CA ARG A 466 -10.58 38.63 45.56
C ARG A 466 -11.22 38.11 46.83
#